data_AF-A0A3C0QAN7-F1
#
_entry.id   AF-A0A3C0QAN7-F1
#
_cell.length_a   1.000
_cell.length_b   1.000
_cell.length_c   1.000
_cell.angle_alpha   90.00
_cell.angle_beta   90.00
_cell.angle_gamma   90.00
#
_symmetry.space_group_name_H-M   'P 1'
#
loop_
_entity.id
_entity.type
_entity.pdbx_description
1 polymer ?
#
loop_
_entity_poly.entity_id
_entity_poly.type
_entity_poly.pdbx_seq_one_letter_code
_entity_poly.pdbx_strand_id
1 'polypeptide(L)'
;MPLNSAELDGVDWIKGVAVPHGVRFRQIIVTGPPGSGKSSLIQKLGGWPEEGCIDLAQDHWWRSRILAFRPREVHFRIPFKGFRDSHTVFDRAWLDAPTPVDYGRIHVPPGRLWFFQTDWKARFVFDFQLSPANRIYTIRKARAAVQSHPVDRTFTKTEIERQCAIYELLAQHFHRCGMRVFVRTDFEGMPRTIIDTEDSSADSVRT
;
A
#
# COMPACT_ATOMS: atom_id res chain seq x y z
N MET A 1 5.48 5.45 14.60
CA MET A 1 4.41 4.86 15.41
C MET A 1 3.61 3.94 14.51
N PRO A 2 3.19 2.76 14.99
CA PRO A 2 2.37 1.88 14.18
C PRO A 2 1.09 2.60 13.75
N LEU A 3 0.67 2.35 12.51
CA LEU A 3 -0.54 2.94 11.94
C LEU A 3 -1.75 2.62 12.83
N ASN A 4 -2.42 3.66 13.34
CA ASN A 4 -3.63 3.47 14.13
C ASN A 4 -4.74 2.90 13.25
N SER A 5 -5.26 1.74 13.65
CA SER A 5 -6.28 1.01 12.88
C SER A 5 -7.13 0.15 13.79
N ALA A 6 -8.41 0.00 13.45
CA ALA A 6 -9.33 -0.91 14.12
C ALA A 6 -9.86 -1.97 13.16
N GLU A 7 -10.36 -3.07 13.71
CA GLU A 7 -11.09 -4.06 12.93
C GLU A 7 -12.33 -3.44 12.28
N LEU A 8 -12.71 -3.96 11.12
CA LEU A 8 -13.89 -3.48 10.40
C LEU A 8 -15.17 -4.05 10.99
N ASP A 9 -16.22 -3.22 11.06
CA ASP A 9 -17.54 -3.60 11.58
C ASP A 9 -18.23 -4.69 10.75
N GLY A 10 -17.83 -4.86 9.48
CA GLY A 10 -18.40 -5.86 8.57
C GLY A 10 -17.47 -6.24 7.44
N VAL A 11 -17.43 -7.54 7.15
CA VAL A 11 -16.62 -8.12 6.08
C VAL A 11 -17.46 -9.00 5.14
N ASP A 12 -17.11 -8.97 3.86
CA ASP A 12 -17.53 -9.96 2.87
C ASP A 12 -16.39 -10.95 2.61
N TRP A 13 -16.73 -12.12 2.07
CA TRP A 13 -15.75 -13.16 1.76
C TRP A 13 -15.61 -13.36 0.26
N ILE A 14 -14.38 -13.23 -0.23
CA ILE A 14 -14.03 -13.46 -1.63
C ILE A 14 -12.98 -14.57 -1.66
N LYS A 15 -13.37 -15.75 -2.16
CA LYS A 15 -12.47 -16.92 -2.25
C LYS A 15 -11.72 -17.21 -0.93
N GLY A 16 -12.42 -17.11 0.20
CA GLY A 16 -11.86 -17.35 1.53
C GLY A 16 -10.94 -16.23 2.05
N VAL A 17 -10.98 -15.04 1.45
CA VAL A 17 -10.32 -13.82 1.93
C VAL A 17 -11.38 -12.82 2.39
N ALA A 18 -11.32 -12.39 3.65
CA ALA A 18 -12.20 -11.37 4.20
C ALA A 18 -11.86 -10.00 3.62
N VAL A 19 -12.82 -9.25 3.08
CA VAL A 19 -12.66 -7.88 2.55
C VAL A 19 -13.70 -6.96 3.19
N PRO A 20 -13.50 -5.63 3.22
CA PRO A 20 -14.54 -4.73 3.70
C PRO A 20 -15.86 -4.93 2.94
N HIS A 21 -16.98 -4.78 3.63
CA HIS A 21 -18.30 -4.93 3.02
C HIS A 21 -18.48 -4.07 1.76
N GLY A 22 -19.06 -4.65 0.71
CA GLY A 22 -19.31 -3.99 -0.58
C GLY A 22 -18.07 -3.86 -1.48
N VAL A 23 -16.92 -4.41 -1.10
CA VAL A 23 -15.74 -4.49 -1.97
C VAL A 23 -15.94 -5.60 -3.00
N ARG A 24 -15.79 -5.26 -4.29
CA ARG A 24 -15.89 -6.24 -5.38
C ARG A 24 -14.51 -6.75 -5.77
N PHE A 25 -14.46 -8.01 -6.21
CA PHE A 25 -13.26 -8.68 -6.71
C PHE A 25 -12.40 -7.80 -7.64
N ARG A 26 -13.01 -7.21 -8.66
CA ARG A 26 -12.32 -6.37 -9.66
C ARG A 26 -11.98 -4.96 -9.19
N GLN A 27 -12.08 -4.63 -7.90
CA GLN A 27 -11.64 -3.35 -7.34
C GLN A 27 -10.33 -3.46 -6.56
N ILE A 28 -9.94 -4.68 -6.17
CA ILE A 28 -8.84 -4.92 -5.25
C ILE A 28 -7.49 -4.67 -5.93
N ILE A 29 -6.65 -3.89 -5.28
CA ILE A 29 -5.22 -3.72 -5.58
C ILE A 29 -4.46 -4.06 -4.30
N VAL A 30 -3.54 -5.03 -4.37
CA VAL A 30 -2.73 -5.44 -3.22
C VAL A 30 -1.37 -4.76 -3.29
N THR A 31 -0.95 -4.12 -2.20
CA THR A 31 0.31 -3.39 -2.12
C THR A 31 0.94 -3.51 -0.72
N GLY A 32 2.19 -3.10 -0.55
CA GLY A 32 2.96 -3.31 0.68
C GLY A 32 4.46 -3.58 0.44
N PRO A 33 5.28 -3.64 1.50
CA PRO A 33 6.72 -3.87 1.38
C PRO A 33 7.05 -5.26 0.81
N PRO A 34 8.29 -5.47 0.32
CA PRO A 34 8.77 -6.79 -0.07
C PRO A 34 8.63 -7.80 1.07
N GLY A 35 8.19 -9.02 0.76
CA GLY A 35 8.02 -10.10 1.73
C GLY A 35 6.76 -10.02 2.61
N SER A 36 5.85 -9.08 2.37
CA SER A 36 4.62 -8.93 3.17
C SER A 36 3.47 -9.90 2.83
N GLY A 37 3.63 -10.78 1.83
CA GLY A 37 2.62 -11.78 1.44
C GLY A 37 1.70 -11.39 0.28
N LYS A 38 1.98 -10.27 -0.40
CA LYS A 38 1.18 -9.75 -1.54
C LYS A 38 0.94 -10.80 -2.63
N SER A 39 2.00 -11.45 -3.10
CA SER A 39 1.91 -12.42 -4.20
C SER A 39 1.10 -13.66 -3.79
N SER A 40 1.25 -14.10 -2.54
CA SER A 40 0.43 -15.18 -1.96
C SER A 40 -1.05 -14.80 -1.91
N LEU A 41 -1.38 -13.53 -1.63
CA LEU A 41 -2.75 -13.01 -1.63
C LEU A 41 -3.35 -12.94 -3.01
N ILE A 42 -2.59 -12.47 -3.98
CA ILE A 42 -3.02 -12.48 -5.37
C ILE A 42 -3.24 -13.90 -5.89
N GLN A 43 -2.37 -14.85 -5.54
CA GLN A 43 -2.55 -16.25 -5.91
C GLN A 43 -3.82 -16.85 -5.28
N LYS A 44 -4.06 -16.63 -3.98
CA LYS A 44 -5.27 -17.11 -3.27
C LYS A 44 -6.55 -16.51 -3.86
N LEU A 45 -6.53 -15.21 -4.18
CA LEU A 45 -7.63 -14.55 -4.86
C LEU A 45 -7.76 -14.99 -6.34
N GLY A 46 -6.81 -15.70 -6.92
CA GLY A 46 -6.76 -15.99 -8.36
C GLY A 46 -6.78 -14.71 -9.19
N GLY A 47 -5.97 -13.72 -8.76
CA GLY A 47 -5.74 -12.46 -9.47
C GLY A 47 -4.71 -12.60 -10.59
N TRP A 48 -4.32 -11.47 -11.17
CA TRP A 48 -3.34 -11.42 -12.24
C TRP A 48 -1.94 -11.78 -11.72
N PRO A 49 -1.22 -12.74 -12.35
CA PRO A 49 0.02 -13.29 -11.78
C PRO A 49 1.21 -12.33 -11.85
N GLU A 50 1.18 -11.34 -12.76
CA GLU A 50 2.29 -10.41 -12.94
C GLU A 50 2.20 -9.20 -12.00
N GLU A 51 3.32 -8.89 -11.36
CA GLU A 51 3.49 -7.70 -10.54
C GLU A 51 3.38 -6.43 -11.40
N GLY A 52 2.71 -5.42 -10.85
CA GLY A 52 2.63 -4.09 -11.45
C GLY A 52 3.55 -3.11 -10.76
N CYS A 53 4.00 -2.10 -11.48
CA CYS A 53 4.72 -0.98 -10.91
C CYS A 53 4.06 0.33 -11.31
N ILE A 54 3.68 1.16 -10.34
CA ILE A 54 2.99 2.44 -10.57
C ILE A 54 3.84 3.56 -9.99
N ASP A 55 4.11 4.57 -10.80
CA ASP A 55 4.77 5.79 -10.35
C ASP A 55 3.75 6.80 -9.83
N LEU A 56 3.83 7.13 -8.55
CA LEU A 56 2.90 8.05 -7.90
C LEU A 56 3.13 9.52 -8.30
N ALA A 57 4.31 9.83 -8.85
CA ALA A 57 4.63 11.15 -9.40
C ALA A 57 4.25 11.29 -10.88
N GLN A 58 3.78 10.22 -11.52
CA GLN A 58 3.33 10.27 -12.90
C GLN A 58 1.91 10.83 -12.98
N ASP A 59 1.71 11.81 -13.86
CA ASP A 59 0.39 12.33 -14.18
C ASP A 59 -0.57 11.21 -14.58
N HIS A 60 -1.76 11.22 -13.97
CA HIS A 60 -2.83 10.29 -14.26
C HIS A 60 -2.48 8.81 -14.10
N TRP A 61 -1.56 8.45 -13.20
CA TRP A 61 -1.16 7.06 -12.98
C TRP A 61 -2.34 6.09 -12.74
N TRP A 62 -3.46 6.59 -12.21
CA TRP A 62 -4.71 5.83 -12.00
C TRP A 62 -5.35 5.33 -13.30
N ARG A 63 -4.95 5.87 -14.46
CA ARG A 63 -5.36 5.42 -15.80
C ARG A 63 -4.41 4.39 -16.40
N SER A 64 -3.32 4.04 -15.70
CA SER A 64 -2.34 3.07 -16.20
C SER A 64 -2.99 1.74 -16.56
N ARG A 65 -2.56 1.15 -17.69
CA ARG A 65 -3.01 -0.18 -18.13
C ARG A 65 -2.64 -1.27 -17.13
N ILE A 66 -1.61 -1.04 -16.32
CA ILE A 66 -1.25 -1.91 -15.19
C ILE A 66 -2.46 -2.08 -14.29
N LEU A 67 -3.20 -1.00 -14.01
CA LEU A 67 -4.36 -1.12 -13.15
C LEU A 67 -5.56 -1.81 -13.82
N ALA A 68 -5.53 -2.19 -15.11
CA ALA A 68 -6.71 -2.71 -15.83
C ALA A 68 -7.16 -4.10 -15.33
N PHE A 69 -6.23 -5.04 -15.17
CA PHE A 69 -6.48 -6.41 -14.71
C PHE A 69 -6.37 -6.48 -13.19
N ARG A 70 -7.42 -6.94 -12.52
CA ARG A 70 -7.55 -6.93 -11.05
C ARG A 70 -8.33 -8.15 -10.57
N PRO A 71 -8.07 -8.68 -9.35
CA PRO A 71 -7.06 -8.25 -8.38
C PRO A 71 -5.63 -8.39 -8.90
N ARG A 72 -4.73 -7.49 -8.50
CA ARG A 72 -3.30 -7.60 -8.83
C ARG A 72 -2.41 -6.98 -7.76
N GLU A 73 -1.17 -7.43 -7.73
CA GLU A 73 -0.11 -6.85 -6.92
C GLU A 73 0.45 -5.61 -7.63
N VAL A 74 0.67 -4.54 -6.85
CA VAL A 74 1.30 -3.31 -7.33
C VAL A 74 2.35 -2.83 -6.32
N HIS A 75 3.54 -2.56 -6.84
CA HIS A 75 4.58 -1.79 -6.19
C HIS A 75 4.47 -0.31 -6.58
N PHE A 76 4.72 0.57 -5.62
CA PHE A 76 4.79 2.00 -5.89
C PHE A 76 6.25 2.43 -6.09
N ARG A 77 6.47 3.20 -7.16
CA ARG A 77 7.58 4.15 -7.21
C ARG A 77 7.09 5.43 -6.55
N ILE A 78 7.84 5.85 -5.55
CA ILE A 78 7.47 6.90 -4.62
C ILE A 78 8.41 8.08 -4.87
N PRO A 79 7.91 9.31 -5.03
CA PRO A 79 8.77 10.48 -5.05
C PRO A 79 9.33 10.70 -3.64
N PHE A 80 10.65 10.62 -3.51
CA PHE A 80 11.35 10.92 -2.26
C PHE A 80 12.05 12.28 -2.35
N LYS A 81 12.17 12.97 -1.21
CA LYS A 81 12.86 14.27 -1.16
C LYS A 81 14.32 14.12 -1.58
N GLY A 82 14.80 15.04 -2.41
CA GLY A 82 16.18 15.01 -2.93
C GLY A 82 16.41 14.10 -4.14
N PHE A 83 15.42 13.29 -4.55
CA PHE A 83 15.49 12.48 -5.76
C PHE A 83 14.67 13.11 -6.89
N ARG A 84 15.27 13.22 -8.08
CA ARG A 84 14.52 13.65 -9.28
C ARG A 84 13.49 12.60 -9.69
N ASP A 85 13.88 11.33 -9.72
CA ASP A 85 13.02 10.23 -10.12
C ASP A 85 12.35 9.56 -8.92
N SER A 86 11.19 8.94 -9.14
CA SER A 86 10.53 8.12 -8.12
C SER A 86 11.23 6.78 -7.96
N HIS A 87 11.31 6.28 -6.72
CA HIS A 87 11.97 5.03 -6.39
C HIS A 87 11.05 4.07 -5.65
N THR A 88 11.24 2.76 -5.83
CA THR A 88 10.64 1.80 -4.92
C THR A 88 11.36 1.79 -3.58
N VAL A 89 10.72 1.31 -2.52
CA VAL A 89 11.36 1.19 -1.20
C VAL A 89 12.51 0.17 -1.14
N PHE A 90 12.74 -0.58 -2.22
CA PHE A 90 13.83 -1.55 -2.35
C PHE A 90 14.83 -1.16 -3.44
N ASP A 91 14.70 0.02 -4.05
CA ASP A 91 15.70 0.54 -4.97
C ASP A 91 16.96 0.91 -4.20
N ARG A 92 18.12 0.52 -4.74
CA ARG A 92 19.40 0.74 -4.06
C ARG A 92 19.72 2.23 -3.86
N ALA A 93 19.36 3.06 -4.84
CA ALA A 93 19.53 4.52 -4.77
C ALA A 93 18.87 5.13 -3.52
N TRP A 94 17.67 4.67 -3.14
CA TRP A 94 17.01 5.14 -1.93
C TRP A 94 17.52 4.42 -0.67
N LEU A 95 17.83 3.12 -0.74
CA LEU A 95 18.36 2.38 0.40
C LEU A 95 19.71 2.91 0.91
N ASP A 96 20.57 3.40 0.01
CA ASP A 96 21.87 3.99 0.35
C ASP A 96 21.74 5.37 1.03
N ALA A 97 20.70 6.14 0.70
CA ALA A 97 20.44 7.47 1.24
C ALA A 97 18.94 7.69 1.47
N PRO A 98 18.33 7.05 2.49
CA PRO A 98 16.89 7.05 2.68
C PRO A 98 16.41 8.45 3.09
N THR A 99 15.51 9.00 2.30
CA THR A 99 14.86 10.30 2.56
C THR A 99 13.35 10.16 2.71
N PRO A 100 12.67 11.13 3.35
CA PRO A 100 11.21 11.13 3.48
C PRO A 100 10.50 11.21 2.14
N VAL A 101 9.24 10.76 2.11
CA VAL A 101 8.33 10.93 0.97
C VAL A 101 8.12 12.42 0.66
N ASP A 102 8.12 12.77 -0.62
CA ASP A 102 7.71 14.08 -1.12
C ASP A 102 6.24 14.04 -1.53
N TYR A 103 5.35 14.25 -0.57
CA TYR A 103 3.90 14.21 -0.79
C TYR A 103 3.40 15.25 -1.79
N GLY A 104 4.12 16.38 -1.95
CA GLY A 104 3.74 17.42 -2.92
C GLY A 104 3.83 16.95 -4.37
N ARG A 105 4.57 15.87 -4.62
CA ARG A 105 4.71 15.25 -5.94
C ARG A 105 3.80 14.04 -6.15
N ILE A 106 3.07 13.60 -5.13
CA ILE A 106 2.12 12.48 -5.30
C ILE A 106 0.85 13.02 -5.95
N HIS A 107 0.53 12.52 -7.14
CA HIS A 107 -0.73 12.86 -7.79
C HIS A 107 -1.87 12.02 -7.19
N VAL A 108 -2.96 12.67 -6.78
CA VAL A 108 -4.12 11.99 -6.20
C VAL A 108 -5.20 11.83 -7.27
N PRO A 109 -5.83 10.63 -7.41
CA PRO A 109 -6.92 10.46 -8.36
C PRO A 109 -8.10 11.38 -8.04
N PRO A 110 -8.74 11.99 -9.05
CA PRO A 110 -9.88 12.86 -8.81
C PRO A 110 -11.10 12.03 -8.37
N GLY A 111 -11.86 12.57 -7.42
CA GLY A 111 -13.20 12.09 -7.13
C GLY A 111 -14.18 12.46 -8.25
N ARG A 112 -15.43 12.04 -8.11
CA ARG A 112 -16.52 12.45 -9.01
C ARG A 112 -16.95 13.88 -8.70
N LEU A 113 -16.76 14.80 -9.65
CA LEU A 113 -17.28 16.17 -9.55
C LEU A 113 -18.64 16.32 -10.27
N TRP A 114 -18.88 15.52 -11.31
CA TRP A 114 -20.09 15.58 -12.14
C TRP A 114 -20.65 14.19 -12.43
N PHE A 115 -21.94 14.11 -12.80
CA PHE A 115 -22.63 12.84 -12.97
C PHE A 115 -21.97 11.89 -13.99
N PHE A 116 -21.47 12.36 -15.13
CA PHE A 116 -20.86 11.45 -16.13
C PHE A 116 -19.37 11.16 -15.90
N GLN A 117 -18.75 11.76 -14.89
CA GLN A 117 -17.33 11.54 -14.61
C GLN A 117 -17.11 10.21 -13.87
N THR A 118 -16.07 9.49 -14.25
CA THR A 118 -15.60 8.32 -13.48
C THR A 118 -15.08 8.77 -12.11
N ASP A 119 -15.59 8.16 -11.04
CA ASP A 119 -15.01 8.29 -9.71
C ASP A 119 -13.75 7.43 -9.60
N TRP A 120 -12.57 8.03 -9.73
CA TRP A 120 -11.31 7.29 -9.67
C TRP A 120 -10.94 6.89 -8.23
N LYS A 121 -11.40 7.63 -7.21
CA LYS A 121 -11.17 7.30 -5.80
C LYS A 121 -11.98 6.07 -5.38
N ALA A 122 -13.20 5.90 -5.90
CA ALA A 122 -14.04 4.73 -5.63
C ALA A 122 -13.77 3.54 -6.56
N ARG A 123 -13.05 3.74 -7.67
CA ARG A 123 -12.75 2.69 -8.66
C ARG A 123 -11.87 1.58 -8.11
N PHE A 124 -10.93 1.93 -7.25
CA PHE A 124 -9.96 1.01 -6.66
C PHE A 124 -10.15 0.91 -5.16
N VAL A 125 -9.80 -0.24 -4.60
CA VAL A 125 -9.69 -0.48 -3.17
C VAL A 125 -8.30 -1.04 -2.92
N PHE A 126 -7.50 -0.33 -2.15
CA PHE A 126 -6.12 -0.69 -1.85
C PHE A 126 -6.07 -1.53 -0.56
N ASP A 127 -5.63 -2.77 -0.70
CA ASP A 127 -5.29 -3.69 0.39
C ASP A 127 -3.78 -3.54 0.70
N PHE A 128 -3.47 -2.82 1.78
CA PHE A 128 -2.09 -2.65 2.24
C PHE A 128 -1.69 -3.79 3.18
N GLN A 129 -0.77 -4.63 2.72
CA GLN A 129 -0.16 -5.72 3.48
C GLN A 129 0.98 -5.18 4.35
N LEU A 130 0.66 -4.80 5.58
CA LEU A 130 1.55 -4.19 6.57
C LEU A 130 1.96 -5.21 7.64
N SER A 131 2.53 -6.35 7.20
CA SER A 131 3.08 -7.34 8.11
C SER A 131 4.18 -6.73 8.99
N PRO A 132 4.26 -7.09 10.29
CA PRO A 132 5.33 -6.62 11.16
C PRO A 132 6.73 -6.86 10.60
N ALA A 133 7.63 -5.89 10.76
CA ALA A 133 8.98 -5.93 10.19
C ALA A 133 9.79 -7.17 10.63
N ASN A 134 9.62 -7.63 11.88
CA ASN A 134 10.25 -8.85 12.38
C ASN A 134 9.78 -10.11 11.61
N ARG A 135 8.48 -10.19 11.28
CA ARG A 135 7.92 -11.30 10.49
C ARG A 135 8.45 -11.27 9.07
N ILE A 136 8.47 -10.08 8.45
CA ILE A 136 9.05 -9.90 7.11
C ILE A 136 10.53 -10.29 7.11
N TYR A 137 11.30 -9.87 8.11
CA TYR A 137 12.71 -10.25 8.25
C TYR A 137 12.90 -11.78 8.28
N THR A 138 12.11 -12.49 9.09
CA THR A 138 12.17 -13.97 9.14
C THR A 138 11.83 -14.61 7.79
N ILE A 139 10.77 -14.14 7.12
CA ILE A 139 10.35 -14.65 5.81
C ILE A 139 11.44 -14.40 4.76
N ARG A 140 11.96 -13.18 4.68
CA ARG A 140 12.99 -12.80 3.70
C ARG A 140 14.31 -13.52 3.97
N LYS A 141 14.66 -13.78 5.23
CA LYS A 141 15.84 -14.58 5.59
C LYS A 141 15.72 -16.02 5.11
N ALA A 142 14.54 -16.62 5.27
CA ALA A 142 14.26 -17.95 4.74
C ALA A 142 14.32 -17.98 3.19
N ARG A 143 13.78 -16.97 2.50
CA ARG A 143 13.83 -16.86 1.04
C ARG A 143 15.24 -16.66 0.49
N ALA A 144 16.05 -15.87 1.18
CA ALA A 144 17.46 -15.61 0.86
C ALA A 144 18.30 -16.90 0.91
N ALA A 145 18.04 -17.76 1.90
CA ALA A 145 18.72 -19.05 2.05
C ALA A 145 18.50 -19.98 0.85
N VAL A 146 17.37 -19.83 0.15
CA VAL A 146 17.01 -20.61 -1.05
C VAL A 146 17.24 -19.81 -2.35
N GLN A 147 17.85 -18.61 -2.28
CA GLN A 147 18.12 -17.70 -3.40
C GLN A 147 16.92 -17.40 -4.31
N SER A 148 15.70 -17.48 -3.77
CA SER A 148 14.47 -17.43 -4.56
C SER A 148 14.13 -16.04 -5.11
N HIS A 149 14.68 -14.97 -4.52
CA HIS A 149 14.34 -13.58 -4.86
C HIS A 149 15.60 -12.68 -4.84
N PRO A 150 15.94 -11.96 -5.93
CA PRO A 150 17.13 -11.09 -5.98
C PRO A 150 17.15 -9.98 -4.93
N VAL A 151 15.98 -9.44 -4.57
CA VAL A 151 15.82 -8.39 -3.55
C VAL A 151 16.17 -8.88 -2.13
N ASP A 152 16.26 -10.19 -1.92
CA ASP A 152 16.52 -10.82 -0.62
C ASP A 152 18.00 -11.21 -0.44
N ARG A 153 18.88 -10.88 -1.42
CA ARG A 153 20.32 -11.24 -1.34
C ARG A 153 21.06 -10.51 -0.23
N THR A 154 20.76 -9.24 -0.03
CA THR A 154 21.35 -8.40 1.02
C THR A 154 20.27 -7.47 1.56
N PHE A 155 19.90 -7.64 2.83
CA PHE A 155 19.01 -6.72 3.53
C PHE A 155 19.35 -6.70 5.02
N THR A 156 19.05 -5.58 5.66
CA THR A 156 19.16 -5.39 7.09
C THR A 156 17.78 -5.29 7.72
N LYS A 157 17.69 -5.58 9.02
CA LYS A 157 16.44 -5.38 9.77
C LYS A 157 15.97 -3.92 9.70
N THR A 158 16.91 -2.98 9.79
CA THR A 158 16.63 -1.54 9.72
C THR A 158 16.06 -1.12 8.36
N GLU A 159 16.55 -1.69 7.26
CA GLU A 159 15.96 -1.43 5.93
C GLU A 159 14.51 -1.92 5.87
N ILE A 160 14.21 -3.11 6.41
CA ILE A 160 12.84 -3.62 6.44
C ILE A 160 11.94 -2.72 7.29
N GLU A 161 12.40 -2.28 8.46
CA GLU A 161 11.65 -1.35 9.32
C GLU A 161 11.33 -0.04 8.59
N ARG A 162 12.29 0.53 7.85
CA ARG A 162 12.07 1.72 7.01
C ARG A 162 11.07 1.45 5.88
N GLN A 163 11.19 0.31 5.19
CA GLN A 163 10.27 -0.08 4.13
C GLN A 163 8.83 -0.18 4.64
N CYS A 164 8.63 -0.80 5.81
CA CYS A 164 7.32 -0.90 6.45
C CYS A 164 6.77 0.49 6.81
N ALA A 165 7.60 1.34 7.44
CA ALA A 165 7.20 2.69 7.82
C ALA A 165 6.76 3.54 6.62
N ILE A 166 7.44 3.45 5.47
CA ILE A 166 7.02 4.15 4.25
C ILE A 166 5.64 3.68 3.77
N TYR A 167 5.36 2.37 3.81
CA TYR A 167 4.04 1.85 3.40
C TYR A 167 2.92 2.21 4.38
N GLU A 168 3.20 2.26 5.69
CA GLU A 168 2.27 2.78 6.69
C GLU A 168 1.91 4.25 6.40
N LEU A 169 2.93 5.08 6.16
CA LEU A 169 2.77 6.49 5.80
C LEU A 169 2.01 6.69 4.49
N LEU A 170 2.23 5.84 3.49
CA LEU A 170 1.47 5.87 2.24
C LEU A 170 0.02 5.44 2.43
N ALA A 171 -0.24 4.39 3.21
CA ALA A 171 -1.59 3.94 3.51
C ALA A 171 -2.40 5.07 4.18
N GLN A 172 -1.79 5.75 5.16
CA GLN A 172 -2.39 6.90 5.82
C GLN A 172 -2.62 8.07 4.86
N HIS A 173 -1.65 8.38 4.01
CA HIS A 173 -1.80 9.44 3.00
C HIS A 173 -2.96 9.13 2.04
N PHE A 174 -3.05 7.91 1.51
CA PHE A 174 -4.12 7.50 0.61
C PHE A 174 -5.49 7.59 1.30
N HIS A 175 -5.57 7.15 2.56
CA HIS A 175 -6.78 7.27 3.37
C HIS A 175 -7.22 8.73 3.53
N ARG A 176 -6.32 9.62 3.96
CA ARG A 176 -6.58 11.07 4.11
C ARG A 176 -6.94 11.76 2.80
N CYS A 177 -6.44 11.25 1.68
CA CYS A 177 -6.82 11.70 0.34
C CYS A 177 -8.21 11.19 -0.11
N GLY A 178 -8.92 10.42 0.72
CA GLY A 178 -10.25 9.88 0.42
C GLY A 178 -10.23 8.70 -0.55
N MET A 179 -9.09 8.02 -0.71
CA MET A 179 -9.03 6.77 -1.46
C MET A 179 -9.53 5.63 -0.57
N ARG A 180 -10.12 4.59 -1.18
CA ARG A 180 -10.55 3.40 -0.42
C ARG A 180 -9.33 2.56 -0.06
N VAL A 181 -9.00 2.53 1.23
CA VAL A 181 -7.84 1.84 1.79
C VAL A 181 -8.30 0.97 2.96
N PHE A 182 -7.75 -0.23 3.06
CA PHE A 182 -7.75 -1.00 4.29
C PHE A 182 -6.39 -1.68 4.45
N VAL A 183 -6.07 -2.10 5.67
CA VAL A 183 -4.77 -2.66 6.01
C VAL A 183 -4.89 -4.05 6.60
N ARG A 184 -3.84 -4.86 6.44
CA ARG A 184 -3.69 -6.14 7.14
C ARG A 184 -2.32 -6.26 7.76
N THR A 185 -2.26 -6.81 8.96
CA THR A 185 -1.01 -7.15 9.64
C THR A 185 -0.59 -8.60 9.40
N ASP A 186 -1.46 -9.39 8.76
CA ASP A 186 -1.19 -10.76 8.34
C ASP A 186 -1.90 -11.06 7.01
N PHE A 187 -1.28 -11.92 6.21
CA PHE A 187 -1.78 -12.40 4.92
C PHE A 187 -3.21 -12.99 5.02
N GLU A 188 -3.51 -13.74 6.08
CA GLU A 188 -4.86 -14.28 6.34
C GLU A 188 -5.63 -13.49 7.42
N GLY A 189 -5.06 -12.36 7.87
CA GLY A 189 -5.63 -11.56 8.92
C GLY A 189 -6.89 -10.82 8.49
N MET A 190 -7.70 -10.44 9.48
CA MET A 190 -8.87 -9.58 9.25
C MET A 190 -8.44 -8.21 8.72
N PRO A 191 -9.18 -7.65 7.75
CA PRO A 191 -8.93 -6.31 7.26
C PRO A 191 -9.27 -5.29 8.35
N ARG A 192 -8.47 -4.23 8.43
CA ARG A 192 -8.61 -3.14 9.40
C ARG A 192 -8.78 -1.81 8.69
N THR A 193 -9.59 -0.93 9.26
CA THR A 193 -9.71 0.46 8.82
C THR A 193 -8.69 1.33 9.53
N ILE A 194 -8.18 2.35 8.83
CA ILE A 194 -7.31 3.36 9.42
C ILE A 194 -8.19 4.32 10.24
N ILE A 195 -7.72 4.69 11.42
CA ILE A 195 -8.35 5.69 12.28
C ILE A 195 -7.44 6.91 12.33
N ASP A 196 -7.93 8.04 11.86
CA ASP A 196 -7.25 9.31 12.10
C ASP A 196 -7.27 9.60 13.60
N THR A 197 -6.10 9.80 14.18
CA THR A 197 -5.99 10.37 15.52
C THR A 197 -6.45 11.82 15.36
N GLU A 198 -7.56 12.20 15.99
CA GLU A 198 -8.00 13.60 15.99
C GLU A 198 -6.82 14.47 16.45
N ASP A 199 -6.41 15.42 15.59
CA ASP A 199 -5.51 16.49 16.03
C ASP A 199 -6.28 17.28 17.08
N SER A 200 -6.01 16.99 18.35
CA SER A 200 -6.43 17.80 19.50
C SER A 200 -5.77 19.18 19.42
N SER A 201 -6.27 20.05 18.53
CA SER A 201 -5.87 21.46 18.40
C SER A 201 -6.90 22.31 17.63
N ALA A 202 -8.19 22.03 17.83
CA ALA A 202 -9.27 22.90 17.34
C ALA A 202 -10.33 23.18 18.42
N ASP A 203 -9.88 23.67 19.59
CA ASP A 203 -10.77 24.35 20.54
C ASP A 203 -9.94 25.30 21.44
N SER A 204 -9.47 26.40 20.86
CA SER A 204 -8.96 27.54 21.66
C SER A 204 -8.95 28.87 20.90
N VAL A 205 -9.97 29.17 20.08
CA VAL A 205 -10.25 30.59 19.72
C VAL A 205 -11.75 30.78 19.52
N ARG A 206 -12.51 30.79 20.61
CA ARG A 206 -13.72 31.60 20.76
C ARG A 206 -13.90 31.97 22.22
N THR A 207 -13.39 33.14 22.60
CA THR A 207 -13.95 33.96 23.68
C THR A 207 -13.63 35.41 23.37
#